data_AF-A0A832DQI0-F1
#
_entry.id   AF-A0A832DQI0-F1
#
_cell.length_a   1.000
_cell.length_b   1.000
_cell.length_c   1.000
_cell.angle_alpha   90.00
_cell.angle_beta   90.00
_cell.angle_gamma   90.00
#
_symmetry.space_group_name_H-M   'P 1'
#
loop_
_entity.id
_entity.type
_entity.pdbx_description
1 polymer ?
#
loop_
_entity_poly.entity_id
_entity_poly.type
_entity_poly.pdbx_seq_one_letter_code
_entity_poly.pdbx_strand_id
1 'polypeptide(L)' 'MISSGNLKTFNIVDILQVISVEEKNCILAIESKDGVYGIYFYKGNPVYVRKVK' A
#
# COMPACT_ATOMS: atom_id res chain seq x y z
N MET A 1 9.81 9.60 -6.41
CA MET A 1 8.62 9.66 -7.28
C MET A 1 7.46 9.11 -6.47
N ILE A 2 6.41 9.89 -6.22
CA ILE A 2 5.22 9.44 -5.48
C ILE A 2 4.21 8.99 -6.52
N SER A 3 3.87 7.70 -6.54
CA SER A 3 2.84 7.17 -7.42
C SER A 3 1.54 7.06 -6.63
N SER A 4 0.53 7.83 -7.02
CA SER A 4 -0.84 7.75 -6.50
C SER A 4 -1.76 7.15 -7.56
N GLY A 5 -2.63 6.21 -7.17
CA GLY A 5 -3.56 5.54 -8.07
C GLY A 5 -4.90 5.25 -7.38
N ASN A 6 -5.97 5.11 -8.17
CA ASN A 6 -7.30 4.78 -7.67
C ASN A 6 -7.50 3.25 -7.65
N LEU A 7 -8.02 2.70 -6.56
CA LEU A 7 -8.34 1.27 -6.44
C LEU A 7 -9.41 0.79 -7.45
N LYS A 8 -10.18 1.70 -8.06
CA LYS A 8 -11.07 1.38 -9.19
C LYS A 8 -10.32 1.05 -10.48
N THR A 9 -9.09 1.56 -10.62
CA THR A 9 -8.24 1.39 -11.81
C THR A 9 -7.22 0.29 -11.61
N PHE A 10 -6.74 0.10 -10.37
CA PHE A 10 -5.77 -0.92 -10.00
C PHE A 10 -6.32 -1.73 -8.83
N ASN A 11 -6.49 -3.04 -9.03
CA ASN A 11 -6.93 -3.92 -7.96
C ASN A 11 -5.88 -3.94 -6.84
N ILE A 12 -6.34 -3.93 -5.58
CA ILE A 12 -5.44 -4.02 -4.43
C ILE A 12 -4.57 -5.28 -4.46
N VAL A 13 -5.09 -6.40 -4.99
CA VAL A 13 -4.33 -7.64 -5.14
C VAL A 13 -3.13 -7.45 -6.08
N ASP A 14 -3.33 -6.78 -7.22
CA ASP A 14 -2.26 -6.52 -8.19
C ASP A 14 -1.20 -5.60 -7.58
N ILE A 15 -1.63 -4.58 -6.83
CA ILE A 15 -0.71 -3.67 -6.11
C ILE A 15 0.14 -4.47 -5.11
N LEU A 16 -0.47 -5.34 -4.32
CA LEU A 16 0.23 -6.17 -3.33
C LEU A 16 1.19 -7.16 -4.01
N GLN A 17 0.80 -7.74 -5.14
CA GLN A 17 1.67 -8.61 -5.94
C GLN A 17 2.91 -7.85 -6.44
N VAL A 18 2.74 -6.64 -6.99
CA VAL A 18 3.87 -5.82 -7.45
C VAL A 18 4.81 -5.48 -6.29
N ILE A 19 4.25 -5.10 -5.13
CA ILE A 19 5.06 -4.80 -3.93
C ILE A 19 5.88 -6.02 -3.51
N SER A 20 5.26 -7.21 -3.50
CA SER A 20 5.89 -8.46 -3.11
C SER A 20 6.96 -8.93 -4.11
N VAL A 21 6.61 -9.03 -5.41
CA VAL A 21 7.50 -9.53 -6.47
C VAL A 21 8.71 -8.65 -6.69
N GLU A 22 8.54 -7.33 -6.60
CA GLU A 22 9.64 -6.37 -6.74
C GLU A 22 10.36 -6.07 -5.41
N GLU A 23 10.02 -6.80 -4.33
CA GLU A 23 10.59 -6.64 -2.98
C GLU A 23 10.63 -5.17 -2.51
N LYS A 24 9.56 -4.40 -2.76
CA LYS A 24 9.56 -2.96 -2.52
C LYS A 24 9.66 -2.62 -1.03
N ASN A 25 10.42 -1.57 -0.75
CA ASN A 25 10.33 -0.81 0.50
C ASN A 25 9.41 0.39 0.25
N CYS A 26 8.17 0.33 0.73
CA CYS A 26 7.18 1.38 0.45
C CYS A 26 6.13 1.51 1.57
N ILE A 27 5.29 2.53 1.45
CA ILE A 27 4.10 2.69 2.28
C ILE A 27 2.89 2.67 1.35
N LEU A 28 1.96 1.75 1.56
CA LEU A 28 0.66 1.73 0.90
C LEU A 28 -0.34 2.48 1.79
N ALA A 29 -0.80 3.64 1.35
CA ALA A 29 -1.89 4.36 1.99
C ALA A 29 -3.23 3.94 1.36
N ILE A 30 -4.15 3.45 2.18
CA ILE A 30 -5.49 3.05 1.78
C ILE A 30 -6.48 4.00 2.43
N GLU A 31 -7.21 4.75 1.61
CA GLU A 31 -8.30 5.60 2.06
C GLU A 31 -9.59 4.79 2.14
N SER A 32 -10.24 4.82 3.30
CA SER A 32 -11.58 4.26 3.51
C SER A 32 -12.50 5.31 4.14
N LYS A 33 -13.79 4.98 4.29
CA LYS A 33 -14.76 5.86 4.96
C LYS A 33 -14.37 6.18 6.41
N ASP A 34 -13.61 5.29 7.05
CA ASP A 34 -13.22 5.41 8.46
C ASP A 34 -11.89 6.15 8.66
N GLY A 35 -11.26 6.61 7.57
CA GLY A 35 -9.99 7.32 7.55
C GLY A 35 -8.93 6.63 6.68
N VAL A 36 -7.68 7.04 6.84
CA VAL A 36 -6.55 6.54 6.04
C VAL A 36 -5.75 5.54 6.85
N TYR A 37 -5.41 4.41 6.26
CA TYR A 37 -4.53 3.39 6.85
C TYR A 37 -3.23 3.32 6.06
N GLY A 38 -2.10 3.42 6.75
CA GLY A 38 -0.77 3.26 6.18
C GLY A 38 -0.22 1.88 6.50
N ILE A 39 0.10 1.10 5.47
CA ILE A 39 0.78 -0.19 5.57
C ILE A 39 2.22 -0.01 5.11
N TYR A 40 3.17 -0.29 5.99
CA TYR A 40 4.60 -0.19 5.71
C TYR A 40 5.11 -1.54 5.25
N PHE A 41 5.81 -1.56 4.12
CA PHE A 41 6.43 -2.73 3.53
C PHE A 41 7.96 -2.62 3.59
N TYR A 42 8.61 -3.73 3.95
CA TYR A 42 10.05 -3.91 3.85
C TYR A 42 10.33 -5.19 3.08
N LYS A 43 11.14 -5.10 2.01
CA LYS A 43 11.40 -6.20 1.07
C LYS A 43 10.13 -6.93 0.63
N GLY A 44 9.12 -6.17 0.23
CA GLY A 44 7.83 -6.69 -0.24
C GLY A 44 6.91 -7.27 0.85
N ASN A 45 7.35 -7.32 2.11
CA ASN A 45 6.58 -7.87 3.22
C ASN A 45 5.98 -6.76 4.09
N PRO A 46 4.70 -6.86 4.50
CA PRO A 46 4.11 -5.90 5.42
C PRO A 46 4.74 -6.05 6.80
N VAL A 47 5.26 -4.96 7.35
CA VAL A 47 5.93 -4.95 8.67
C VAL A 47 5.18 -4.17 9.73
N TYR A 48 4.36 -3.19 9.31
CA TYR A 48 3.63 -2.35 10.26
C TYR A 48 2.38 -1.77 9.61
N VAL A 49 1.29 -1.68 10.39
CA VAL A 49 0.03 -1.07 9.96
C VAL A 49 -0.38 -0.05 11.01
N ARG A 50 -0.75 1.15 10.56
CA ARG A 50 -1.30 2.18 11.45
C ARG A 50 -2.38 3.00 10.76
N LYS A 51 -3.31 3.53 11.56
CA LYS A 51 -4.17 4.62 11.12
C LYS A 51 -3.34 5.90 10.99
N VAL A 52 -3.45 6.57 9.86
CA VAL A 52 -2.85 7.89 9.62
C VAL A 52 -3.84 8.93 10.13
N LYS A 53 -3.35 9.86 10.96
CA LYS A 53 -4.13 11.00 11.46
C LYS A 53 -4.27 12.04 10.36
#